data_AF-A0A355TVE0-F1
#
_entry.id   AF-A0A355TVE0-F1
#
_cell.length_a   1.000
_cell.length_b   1.000
_cell.length_c   1.000
_cell.angle_alpha   90.00
_cell.angle_beta   90.00
_cell.angle_gamma   90.00
#
_symmetry.space_group_name_H-M   'P 1'
#
loop_
_entity.id
_entity.type
_entity.pdbx_description
1 polymer ?
#
loop_
_entity_poly.entity_id
_entity_poly.type
_entity_poly.pdbx_seq_one_letter_code
_entity_poly.pdbx_strand_id
1 'polypeptide(L)'
;MLSLSVSAQQPQAQINPDVFVNGQALERSAVIGSTGKDLAVKATPLLKATGASVEFDGNKLEASWSESMLTITVGRSYCIYNGQSVKLEAPAGLYENDLVVR
;
A
#
# COMPACT_ATOMS: atom_id res chain seq x y z
N MET A 1 -8.51 14.67 -49.72
CA MET A 1 -8.94 14.57 -48.31
C MET A 1 -7.78 14.00 -47.52
N LEU A 2 -7.14 14.79 -46.66
CA LEU A 2 -5.94 14.39 -45.93
C LEU A 2 -6.30 13.97 -44.50
N SER A 3 -5.96 12.72 -44.23
CA SER A 3 -5.77 11.96 -42.99
C SER A 3 -6.04 12.65 -41.64
N LEU A 4 -6.95 12.07 -40.87
CA LEU A 4 -7.10 12.28 -39.43
C LEU A 4 -5.90 11.68 -38.69
N SER A 5 -5.08 12.52 -38.09
CA SER A 5 -4.08 12.12 -37.10
C SER A 5 -4.80 11.70 -35.82
N VAL A 6 -4.95 10.38 -35.60
CA VAL A 6 -5.25 9.88 -34.26
C VAL A 6 -3.96 10.00 -33.46
N SER A 7 -3.86 11.05 -32.64
CA SER A 7 -2.84 11.11 -31.59
C SER A 7 -3.13 9.98 -30.61
N ALA A 8 -2.39 8.89 -30.72
CA ALA A 8 -2.33 7.89 -29.66
C ALA A 8 -1.84 8.62 -28.41
N GLN A 9 -2.74 8.84 -27.44
CA GLN A 9 -2.33 9.23 -26.10
C GLN A 9 -1.37 8.14 -25.63
N GLN A 10 -0.08 8.46 -25.57
CA GLN A 10 0.89 7.64 -24.86
C GLN A 10 0.30 7.37 -23.48
N PRO A 11 0.35 6.12 -22.98
CA PRO A 11 0.07 5.87 -21.57
C PRO A 11 0.99 6.81 -20.81
N GLN A 12 0.43 7.80 -20.10
CA GLN A 12 1.23 8.54 -19.15
C GLN A 12 1.74 7.49 -18.17
N ALA A 13 3.02 7.12 -18.30
CA ALA A 13 3.67 6.29 -17.30
C ALA A 13 3.50 7.05 -16.00
N GLN A 14 2.60 6.59 -15.15
CA GLN A 14 2.34 7.19 -13.86
C GLN A 14 3.67 7.13 -13.11
N ILE A 15 4.36 8.26 -13.03
CA ILE A 15 5.64 8.34 -12.33
C ILE A 15 5.29 8.26 -10.86
N ASN A 16 5.33 7.06 -10.30
CA ASN A 16 5.18 6.85 -8.88
C ASN A 16 6.30 7.62 -8.16
N PRO A 17 5.98 8.46 -7.16
CA PRO A 17 6.99 9.20 -6.43
C PRO A 17 7.93 8.22 -5.71
N ASP A 18 9.20 8.61 -5.54
CA ASP A 18 10.09 7.91 -4.64
C ASP A 18 9.63 8.22 -3.19
N VAL A 19 9.28 7.17 -2.45
CA VAL A 19 8.70 7.27 -1.10
C VAL A 19 9.72 6.74 -0.11
N PHE A 20 9.98 7.51 0.95
CA PHE A 20 10.92 7.14 2.01
C PHE A 20 10.20 6.96 3.34
N VAL A 21 10.51 5.86 4.02
CA VAL A 21 9.94 5.51 5.33
C VAL A 21 11.13 5.21 6.25
N ASN A 22 11.25 5.96 7.35
CA ASN A 22 12.39 5.86 8.27
C ASN A 22 13.77 5.93 7.56
N GLY A 23 13.88 6.72 6.49
CA GLY A 23 15.11 6.85 5.70
C GLY A 23 15.36 5.71 4.71
N GLN A 24 14.50 4.69 4.65
CA GLN A 24 14.56 3.62 3.65
C GLN A 24 13.63 3.94 2.48
N ALA A 25 14.14 3.80 1.26
CA ALA A 25 13.33 3.93 0.05
C ALA A 25 12.39 2.73 -0.08
N LEU A 26 11.11 3.00 -0.30
CA LEU A 26 10.13 1.99 -0.62
C LEU A 26 10.33 1.54 -2.08
N GLU A 27 10.17 0.25 -2.35
CA GLU A 27 10.22 -0.26 -3.72
C GLU A 27 9.17 0.43 -4.60
N ARG A 28 9.53 0.78 -5.85
CA ARG A 28 8.59 1.49 -6.75
C ARG A 28 7.30 0.71 -7.04
N SER A 29 7.39 -0.62 -7.03
CA SER A 29 6.26 -1.55 -7.20
C SER A 29 5.32 -1.60 -5.99
N ALA A 30 5.74 -1.06 -4.85
CA ALA A 30 4.91 -0.92 -3.66
C ALA A 30 3.98 0.29 -3.73
N VAL A 31 4.35 1.31 -4.51
CA VAL A 31 3.50 2.47 -4.75
C VAL A 31 2.51 2.12 -5.86
N ILE A 32 1.22 2.15 -5.54
CA ILE A 32 0.15 1.82 -6.49
C ILE A 32 -0.31 3.09 -7.21
N GLY A 33 -0.36 4.21 -6.48
CA GLY A 33 -0.56 5.51 -7.07
C GLY A 33 -0.68 6.64 -6.06
N SER A 34 -0.68 7.86 -6.56
CA SER A 34 -0.83 9.07 -5.76
C SER A 34 -1.88 9.99 -6.37
N THR A 35 -2.66 10.64 -5.50
CA THR A 35 -3.57 11.74 -5.87
C THR A 35 -2.94 13.11 -5.60
N GLY A 36 -1.65 13.15 -5.21
CA GLY A 36 -0.97 14.35 -4.72
C GLY A 36 -1.32 14.74 -3.27
N LYS A 37 -2.45 14.26 -2.74
CA LYS A 37 -2.84 14.37 -1.33
C LYS A 37 -2.67 13.05 -0.59
N ASP A 38 -3.01 11.96 -1.27
CA ASP A 38 -2.94 10.61 -0.73
C ASP A 38 -2.01 9.74 -1.57
N LEU A 39 -1.53 8.68 -0.94
CA LEU A 39 -0.66 7.68 -1.54
C LEU A 39 -1.22 6.30 -1.23
N ALA A 40 -1.56 5.55 -2.27
CA ALA A 40 -1.92 4.14 -2.13
C ALA A 40 -0.63 3.31 -2.22
N VAL A 41 -0.32 2.57 -1.16
CA VAL A 41 0.84 1.68 -1.09
C VAL A 41 0.47 0.28 -0.62
N LYS A 42 1.27 -0.70 -1.03
CA LYS A 42 1.23 -2.06 -0.51
C LYS A 42 1.70 -2.07 0.95
N ALA A 43 0.93 -2.71 1.83
CA ALA A 43 1.16 -2.70 3.27
C ALA A 43 2.42 -3.48 3.67
N THR A 44 2.71 -4.63 3.04
CA THR A 44 3.87 -5.45 3.39
C THR A 44 5.20 -4.70 3.24
N PRO A 45 5.56 -4.12 2.07
CA PRO A 45 6.80 -3.38 1.92
C PRO A 45 6.82 -2.12 2.79
N LEU A 46 5.67 -1.44 2.97
CA LEU A 46 5.56 -0.27 3.85
C LEU A 46 5.97 -0.63 5.29
N LEU A 47 5.38 -1.69 5.84
CA LEU A 47 5.62 -2.11 7.22
C LEU A 47 7.04 -2.63 7.41
N LYS A 48 7.60 -3.37 6.44
CA LYS A 48 9.02 -3.75 6.47
C LYS A 48 9.95 -2.54 6.51
N ALA A 49 9.65 -1.48 5.77
CA ALA A 49 10.44 -0.24 5.80
C ALA A 49 10.34 0.51 7.14
N THR A 50 9.32 0.22 7.96
CA THR A 50 9.27 0.70 9.36
C THR A 50 10.09 -0.16 10.34
N GLY A 51 10.72 -1.23 9.86
CA GLY A 51 11.47 -2.19 10.69
C GLY A 51 10.62 -3.35 11.24
N ALA A 52 9.40 -3.55 10.74
CA ALA A 52 8.55 -4.66 11.18
C ALA A 52 8.99 -6.00 10.55
N SER A 53 8.86 -7.08 11.31
CA SER A 53 8.74 -8.43 10.73
C SER A 53 7.31 -8.61 10.24
N VAL A 54 7.11 -9.04 8.99
CA VAL A 54 5.78 -9.07 8.35
C VAL A 54 5.51 -10.43 7.71
N GLU A 55 4.36 -11.00 8.05
CA GLU A 55 3.79 -12.20 7.44
C GLU A 55 2.42 -11.89 6.82
N PHE A 56 2.17 -12.38 5.61
CA PHE A 56 0.91 -12.23 4.92
C PHE A 56 0.50 -13.53 4.24
N ASP A 57 -0.69 -14.04 4.55
CA ASP A 57 -1.19 -15.33 4.06
C ASP A 57 -2.19 -15.21 2.88
N GLY A 58 -2.43 -14.00 2.38
CA GLY A 58 -3.45 -13.70 1.38
C GLY A 58 -4.77 -13.16 1.95
N ASN A 59 -5.00 -13.29 3.25
CA ASN A 59 -6.21 -12.81 3.94
C ASN A 59 -5.90 -12.00 5.21
N LYS A 60 -4.84 -12.35 5.94
CA LYS A 60 -4.41 -11.73 7.18
C LYS A 60 -2.96 -11.32 7.07
N LEU A 61 -2.68 -10.07 7.42
CA LEU A 61 -1.35 -9.50 7.56
C LEU A 61 -1.03 -9.34 9.04
N GLU A 62 0.09 -9.90 9.46
CA GLU A 62 0.65 -9.74 10.81
C GLU A 62 1.99 -9.03 10.71
N ALA A 63 2.13 -7.92 11.42
CA ALA A 63 3.36 -7.16 11.52
C ALA A 63 3.76 -7.00 12.99
N SER A 64 5.03 -7.25 13.31
CA SER A 64 5.56 -7.14 14.67
C SER A 64 6.84 -6.32 14.73
N TRP A 65 6.94 -5.54 15.80
CA TRP A 65 8.14 -4.83 16.24
C TRP A 65 8.55 -5.38 17.61
N SER A 66 9.65 -4.88 18.19
CA SER A 66 10.14 -5.33 19.50
C SER A 66 9.09 -5.26 20.61
N GLU A 67 8.20 -4.27 20.58
CA GLU A 67 7.20 -4.03 21.64
C GLU A 67 5.77 -3.85 21.11
N SER A 68 5.55 -4.03 19.80
CA SER A 68 4.26 -3.79 19.16
C SER A 68 3.87 -4.87 18.17
N MET A 69 2.56 -5.06 17.97
CA MET A 69 1.99 -5.96 16.99
C MET A 69 0.77 -5.33 16.33
N LEU A 70 0.67 -5.51 15.01
CA LEU A 70 -0.42 -5.08 14.16
C LEU A 70 -0.98 -6.29 13.40
N THR A 71 -2.30 -6.46 13.44
CA THR A 71 -3.02 -7.44 12.63
C THR A 71 -4.05 -6.75 11.77
N ILE A 72 -3.99 -6.96 10.46
CA ILE A 72 -4.98 -6.47 9.49
C ILE A 72 -5.62 -7.67 8.80
N THR A 73 -6.94 -7.67 8.66
CA THR A 73 -7.68 -8.71 7.91
C THR A 73 -8.38 -8.06 6.74
N VAL A 74 -8.27 -8.66 5.56
CA VAL A 74 -8.94 -8.22 4.33
C VAL A 74 -10.44 -8.07 4.57
N GLY A 75 -11.03 -7.00 4.02
CA GLY A 75 -12.46 -6.70 4.09
C GLY A 75 -12.94 -6.14 5.43
N ARG A 76 -12.07 -6.04 6.46
CA ARG A 76 -12.45 -5.43 7.74
C ARG A 76 -12.20 -3.92 7.74
N SER A 77 -13.11 -3.18 8.36
CA SER A 77 -13.00 -1.73 8.60
C SER A 77 -12.26 -1.38 9.91
N TYR A 78 -11.51 -2.33 10.46
CA TYR A 78 -10.67 -2.13 11.63
C TYR A 78 -9.43 -3.03 11.55
N CYS A 79 -8.37 -2.64 12.22
CA CYS A 79 -7.20 -3.47 12.51
C CYS A 79 -7.05 -3.66 14.03
N ILE A 80 -6.20 -4.61 14.44
CA ILE A 80 -5.83 -4.80 15.85
C ILE A 80 -4.41 -4.29 16.04
N TYR A 81 -4.20 -3.29 16.89
CA TYR A 81 -2.89 -2.78 17.27
C TYR A 81 -2.69 -2.98 18.78
N ASN A 82 -1.67 -3.74 19.17
CA ASN A 82 -1.37 -4.08 20.58
C ASN A 82 -2.60 -4.61 21.35
N GLY A 83 -3.40 -5.45 20.70
CA GLY A 83 -4.63 -6.03 21.26
C GLY A 83 -5.86 -5.11 21.23
N GLN A 84 -5.73 -3.86 20.79
CA GLN A 84 -6.83 -2.91 20.69
C GLN A 84 -7.35 -2.75 19.26
N SER A 85 -8.66 -2.65 19.10
CA SER A 85 -9.27 -2.40 17.79
C SER A 85 -9.14 -0.94 17.39
N VAL A 86 -8.55 -0.67 16.23
CA VAL A 86 -8.41 0.66 15.63
C VAL A 86 -9.24 0.70 14.35
N LYS A 87 -10.14 1.68 14.23
CA LYS A 87 -10.98 1.86 13.04
C LYS A 87 -10.13 2.31 11.85
N LEU A 88 -10.35 1.70 10.70
CA LEU A 88 -9.77 2.12 9.42
C LEU A 88 -10.70 3.11 8.71
N GLU A 89 -10.14 4.04 7.94
CA GLU A 89 -10.91 4.98 7.14
C GLU A 89 -11.71 4.26 6.04
N ALA A 90 -11.08 3.26 5.41
CA ALA A 90 -11.71 2.33 4.49
C ALA A 90 -11.38 0.86 4.85
N PRO A 91 -12.22 -0.11 4.47
CA PRO A 91 -11.90 -1.51 4.64
C PRO A 91 -10.58 -1.88 3.95
N ALA A 92 -9.79 -2.74 4.60
CA ALA A 92 -8.55 -3.26 4.03
C ALA A 92 -8.84 -4.03 2.72
N GLY A 93 -8.17 -3.63 1.63
CA GLY A 93 -8.34 -4.22 0.30
C GLY A 93 -7.17 -5.10 -0.10
N LEU A 94 -7.30 -5.74 -1.26
CA LEU A 94 -6.22 -6.49 -1.91
C LEU A 94 -5.83 -5.82 -3.24
N TYR A 95 -4.53 -5.81 -3.52
CA TYR A 95 -3.97 -5.41 -4.81
C TYR A 95 -2.71 -6.22 -5.11
N GLU A 96 -2.66 -6.88 -6.25
CA GLU A 96 -1.49 -7.69 -6.71
C GLU A 96 -0.93 -8.62 -5.61
N ASN A 97 -1.82 -9.32 -4.91
CA ASN A 97 -1.47 -10.26 -3.82
C ASN A 97 -0.85 -9.61 -2.57
N ASP A 98 -1.08 -8.33 -2.34
CA ASP A 98 -0.73 -7.65 -1.08
C ASP A 98 -1.94 -6.89 -0.53
N LEU A 99 -1.88 -6.56 0.75
CA LEU A 99 -2.89 -5.77 1.43
C LEU A 99 -2.68 -4.29 1.12
N VAL A 100 -3.77 -3.58 0.85
CA VAL A 100 -3.78 -2.13 0.68
C VAL A 100 -4.67 -1.51 1.73
N VAL A 101 -4.13 -0.52 2.42
CA VAL A 101 -4.85 0.33 3.37
C VAL A 101 -4.80 1.77 2.88
N ARG A 102 -5.87 2.51 3.14
CA ARG A 102 -6.04 3.93 2.82
C ARG A 102 -6.41 4.66 4.10
#